data_AF-A0A495JV61-F1
#
_entry.id   AF-A0A495JV61-F1
#
_cell.length_a   1.000
_cell.length_b   1.000
_cell.length_c   1.000
_cell.angle_alpha   90.00
_cell.angle_beta   90.00
_cell.angle_gamma   90.00
#
_symmetry.space_group_name_H-M   'P 1'
#
loop_
_entity.id
_entity.type
_entity.pdbx_description
1 polymer ?
#
loop_
_entity_poly.entity_id
_entity_poly.type
_entity_poly.pdbx_seq_one_letter_code
_entity_poly.pdbx_strand_id
1 'polypeptide(L)' 'MPRPYWTAALPVGSVIEHDGMTVKKTHDSDREPFPWTSENGTEYDDEWAANAVADGGVLTEPEPTTNPSI' A
#
# COMPACT_ATOMS: atom_id res chain seq x y z
N MET A 1 13.48 -3.48 17.28
CA MET A 1 12.26 -2.89 16.70
C MET A 1 12.34 -3.09 15.20
N PRO A 2 11.33 -3.71 14.54
CA PRO A 2 11.31 -3.76 13.08
C PRO A 2 11.39 -2.33 12.55
N ARG A 3 12.20 -2.10 11.51
CA ARG A 3 12.29 -0.78 10.88
C ARG A 3 10.99 -0.59 10.09
N PRO A 4 10.15 0.41 10.40
CA PRO A 4 8.99 0.67 9.56
C PRO A 4 9.52 1.11 8.19
N TYR A 5 9.19 0.33 7.15
CA TYR A 5 9.47 0.72 5.77
C TYR A 5 8.68 1.99 5.44
N TRP A 6 9.19 2.83 4.53
CA TRP A 6 8.53 4.09 4.17
C TRP A 6 7.12 3.86 3.56
N THR A 7 6.89 2.68 2.99
CA THR A 7 5.59 2.20 2.50
C THR A 7 4.52 2.10 3.60
N ALA A 8 4.92 1.94 4.87
CA ALA A 8 4.01 1.96 6.01
C ALA A 8 3.33 3.33 6.19
N ALA A 9 3.97 4.42 5.77
CA ALA A 9 3.43 5.78 5.85
C ALA A 9 2.48 6.13 4.68
N LEU A 10 2.41 5.29 3.64
CA LEU A 10 1.55 5.55 2.50
C LEU A 10 0.07 5.50 2.91
N PRO A 11 -0.79 6.35 2.33
CA PRO A 11 -2.21 6.38 2.66
C PRO A 11 -2.89 5.07 2.26
N VAL A 12 -3.93 4.70 3.01
CA VAL A 12 -4.88 3.66 2.58
C VAL A 12 -5.43 4.04 1.20
N GLY A 13 -5.51 3.06 0.32
CA GLY A 13 -5.91 3.26 -1.07
C GLY A 13 -4.75 3.32 -2.04
N SER A 14 -3.51 3.43 -1.55
CA SER A 14 -2.31 3.33 -2.40
C SER A 14 -2.26 1.98 -3.10
N VAL A 15 -1.81 1.97 -4.35
CA VAL A 15 -1.74 0.78 -5.20
C VAL A 15 -0.32 0.61 -5.71
N ILE A 16 0.19 -0.62 -5.66
CA ILE A 16 1.44 -1.02 -6.30
C ILE A 16 1.09 -2.01 -7.40
N GLU A 17 1.56 -1.73 -8.62
CA GLU A 17 1.55 -2.68 -9.74
C GLU A 17 2.97 -3.21 -9.95
N HIS A 18 3.18 -4.51 -9.80
CA HIS A 18 4.48 -5.15 -9.92
C HIS A 18 4.32 -6.55 -10.50
N ASP A 19 5.10 -6.90 -11.54
CA ASP A 19 5.07 -8.21 -12.21
C ASP A 19 3.68 -8.70 -12.65
N GLY A 20 2.81 -7.77 -13.06
CA GLY A 20 1.43 -8.08 -13.47
C GLY A 20 0.47 -8.35 -12.31
N MET A 21 0.90 -8.11 -11.07
CA MET A 21 0.08 -8.17 -9.87
C MET A 21 -0.23 -6.75 -9.36
N THR A 22 -1.49 -6.53 -9.01
CA THR A 22 -1.96 -5.28 -8.40
C THR A 22 -2.24 -5.50 -6.93
N VAL A 23 -1.65 -4.66 -6.07
CA VAL A 23 -1.75 -4.78 -4.61
C VAL A 23 -2.13 -3.44 -4.04
N LYS A 24 -3.18 -3.41 -3.22
CA LYS A 24 -3.73 -2.18 -2.66
C LYS A 24 -3.53 -2.15 -1.15
N LYS A 25 -3.11 -1.01 -0.63
CA LYS A 25 -3.10 -0.77 0.81
C LYS A 25 -4.53 -0.64 1.31
N THR A 26 -4.96 -1.56 2.16
CA THR A 26 -6.34 -1.67 2.63
C THR A 26 -6.45 -1.29 4.09
N HIS A 27 -7.48 -0.52 4.45
CA HIS A 27 -7.75 -0.24 5.86
C HIS A 27 -8.28 -1.50 6.52
N ASP A 28 -7.57 -1.97 7.54
CA ASP A 28 -8.06 -2.95 8.49
C ASP A 28 -8.13 -2.25 9.85
N SER A 29 -9.33 -2.18 10.42
CA SER A 29 -9.60 -1.44 11.66
C SER A 29 -8.86 -2.04 12.87
N ASP A 30 -8.47 -3.32 12.78
CA ASP A 30 -7.92 -4.09 13.89
C ASP A 30 -6.39 -4.26 13.81
N ARG A 31 -5.73 -3.70 12.78
CA ARG A 31 -4.29 -3.89 12.55
C ARG A 31 -3.59 -2.66 11.99
N GLU A 32 -2.54 -2.22 12.69
CA GLU A 32 -1.53 -1.29 12.20
C GLU A 32 -0.15 -1.98 12.17
N PRO A 33 0.66 -1.83 11.11
CA PRO A 33 0.36 -1.10 9.87
C PRO A 33 -0.70 -1.81 9.01
N PHE A 34 -1.42 -1.02 8.20
CA PHE A 34 -2.43 -1.50 7.27
C PHE A 34 -1.80 -2.40 6.20
N PRO A 35 -2.36 -3.60 5.94
CA PRO A 35 -1.78 -4.55 5.01
C PRO A 35 -1.91 -4.10 3.55
N TRP A 36 -1.06 -4.69 2.71
CA TRP A 36 -1.18 -4.63 1.25
C TRP A 36 -1.89 -5.88 0.76
N THR A 37 -3.02 -5.72 0.10
CA THR A 37 -3.87 -6.85 -0.31
C THR A 37 -3.98 -6.90 -1.83
N SER A 38 -3.69 -8.07 -2.41
CA SER A 38 -3.85 -8.32 -3.83
C SER A 38 -5.30 -8.67 -4.20
N GLU A 39 -5.63 -8.69 -5.49
CA GLU A 39 -6.98 -9.00 -5.96
C GLU A 39 -7.49 -10.40 -5.54
N ASN A 40 -6.59 -11.35 -5.29
CA ASN A 40 -6.95 -12.69 -4.82
C ASN A 40 -7.12 -12.79 -3.29
N GLY A 41 -6.92 -11.68 -2.56
CA GLY A 41 -7.03 -11.62 -1.10
C GLY A 41 -5.75 -11.99 -0.34
N THR A 42 -4.62 -12.20 -1.03
CA THR A 42 -3.33 -12.42 -0.35
C THR A 42 -2.84 -11.10 0.24
N GLU A 43 -2.51 -11.14 1.53
CA GLU A 43 -1.91 -10.04 2.27
C GLU A 43 -0.37 -10.08 2.20
N TYR A 44 0.20 -8.89 2.10
CA TYR A 44 1.63 -8.62 2.10
C TYR A 44 1.93 -7.53 3.13
N ASP A 45 3.13 -7.58 3.68
CA ASP A 45 3.62 -6.58 4.62
C ASP A 45 4.31 -5.40 3.90
N ASP A 46 4.72 -4.41 4.69
CA ASP A 46 5.40 -3.24 4.16
C ASP A 46 6.80 -3.54 3.61
N GLU A 47 7.44 -4.65 4.02
CA GLU A 47 8.73 -5.10 3.48
C GLU A 47 8.57 -5.53 2.03
N TRP A 48 7.59 -6.41 1.78
CA TRP A 48 7.25 -6.83 0.43
C TRP A 48 6.91 -5.63 -0.45
N ALA A 49 6.07 -4.71 0.04
CA ALA A 49 5.69 -3.51 -0.71
C ALA A 49 6.90 -2.62 -1.04
N ALA A 50 7.82 -2.42 -0.09
CA ALA A 50 9.02 -1.61 -0.31
C ALA A 50 9.94 -2.24 -1.35
N ASN A 51 10.10 -3.57 -1.31
CA ASN A 51 10.88 -4.30 -2.31
C ASN A 51 10.22 -4.26 -3.68
N ALA A 52 8.91 -4.45 -3.78
CA ALA A 52 8.17 -4.38 -5.05
C ALA A 52 8.37 -3.03 -5.75
N VAL A 53 8.33 -1.91 -4.99
CA VAL A 53 8.62 -0.59 -5.55
C VAL A 53 10.11 -0.44 -5.92
N ALA A 54 11.03 -0.94 -5.11
CA ALA A 54 12.47 -0.89 -5.39
C ALA A 54 12.86 -1.70 -6.65
N ASP A 55 12.14 -2.79 -6.91
CA ASP A 55 12.31 -3.66 -8.07
C ASP A 55 11.61 -3.13 -9.34
N GLY A 56 11.08 -1.91 -9.29
CA GLY A 56 10.48 -1.22 -10.44
C GLY A 56 8.96 -1.27 -10.51
N GLY A 57 8.29 -1.69 -9.42
CA GLY A 57 6.85 -1.58 -9.28
C GLY A 57 6.36 -0.13 -9.34
N VAL A 58 5.19 0.07 -9.96
CA VAL A 58 4.57 1.38 -10.10
C VAL A 58 3.69 1.65 -8.89
N LEU A 59 4.06 2.64 -8.08
CA LEU A 59 3.26 3.13 -6.97
C LEU A 59 2.32 4.25 -7.45
N THR A 60 1.02 4.06 -7.23
CA THR A 60 -0.01 5.08 -7.40
C THR A 60 -0.64 5.38 -6.05
N GLU A 61 -0.46 6.61 -5.57
CA GLU A 61 -1.14 7.08 -4.37
C GLU A 61 -2.57 7.51 -4.73
N PRO A 62 -3.56 7.32 -3.83
CA PRO A 62 -4.90 7.86 -4.02
C PRO A 62 -4.79 9.38 -4.12
N GLU A 63 -5.56 9.99 -5.02
CA GLU A 63 -5.64 11.44 -5.05
C GLU A 63 -5.99 11.94 -3.65
N PRO A 64 -5.27 12.94 -3.11
CA PRO A 64 -5.68 13.57 -1.88
C PRO A 64 -7.11 14.05 -2.12
N THR A 65 -8.08 13.48 -1.40
CA THR A 65 -9.45 13.93 -1.46
C THR A 65 -9.45 15.37 -1.00
N THR A 66 -9.36 16.28 -1.96
CA THR A 66 -9.58 17.71 -1.74
C THR A 66 -11.06 17.76 -1.42
N ASN A 67 -11.40 17.60 -0.15
CA ASN A 67 -12.74 17.79 0.35
C ASN A 67 -13.15 19.20 -0.08
N PRO A 68 -14.00 19.38 -1.11
CA PRO A 68 -14.44 20.71 -1.46
C PRO A 68 -15.39 21.10 -0.33
N SER A 69 -14.85 21.86 0.62
CA SER A 69 -15.63 22.45 1.70
C SER A 69 -16.73 23.29 1.06
N ILE A 70 -17.98 22.84 1.16
CA ILE A 70 -19.19 23.65 0.94
C ILE A 70 -20.21 23.24 2.00
#